data_AF-G8ZXC8-F1
#
_entry.id   AF-G8ZXC8-F1
#
_cell.length_a   1.000
_cell.length_b   1.000
_cell.length_c   1.000
_cell.angle_alpha   90.00
_cell.angle_beta   90.00
_cell.angle_gamma   90.00
#
_symmetry.space_group_name_H-M   'P 1'
#
loop_
_entity.id
_entity.type
_entity.pdbx_description
1 polymer ?
#
loop_
_entity_poly.entity_id
_entity_poly.type
_entity_poly.pdbx_seq_one_letter_code
_entity_poly.pdbx_strand_id
1 'polypeptide(L)'
;MLKTSRRTISTTLDSPVVVHVGQPEHVDRDQVLKFLDTFVADKEAQLTVGADADADVHLTSALSQLKRIQRDCQGLPPTVLDEGSKQ
;
A
#
# COMPACT_ATOMS: atom_id res chain seq x y z
N MET A 1 2.83 -0.35 33.71
CA MET A 1 1.56 -0.22 32.97
C MET A 1 1.48 -1.39 32.00
N LEU A 2 0.58 -2.36 32.24
CA LEU A 2 0.43 -3.47 31.30
C LEU A 2 -0.20 -2.93 30.02
N LYS A 3 0.54 -3.00 28.90
CA LYS A 3 -0.06 -3.06 27.57
C LYS A 3 -0.79 -4.41 27.46
N THR A 4 -1.89 -4.58 28.17
CA THR A 4 -2.84 -5.70 27.96
C THR A 4 -3.67 -5.44 26.71
N SER A 5 -3.03 -4.95 25.65
CA SER A 5 -3.65 -4.80 24.34
C SER A 5 -3.63 -6.19 23.73
N ARG A 6 -4.80 -6.72 23.38
CA ARG A 6 -4.95 -8.02 22.71
C ARG A 6 -3.99 -8.07 21.53
N ARG A 7 -3.01 -8.96 21.59
CA ARG A 7 -2.16 -9.25 20.43
C ARG A 7 -3.08 -9.78 19.34
N THR A 8 -3.09 -9.13 18.18
CA THR A 8 -3.75 -9.66 16.98
C THR A 8 -3.14 -11.02 16.67
N ILE A 9 -4.00 -12.03 16.55
CA ILE A 9 -3.59 -13.41 16.27
C ILE A 9 -3.85 -13.63 14.79
N SER A 10 -2.82 -14.00 14.03
CA SER A 10 -2.99 -14.42 12.65
C SER A 10 -3.79 -15.73 12.63
N THR A 11 -4.79 -15.78 11.78
CA THR A 11 -5.63 -16.95 11.54
C THR A 11 -5.44 -17.46 10.12
N THR A 12 -6.01 -18.63 9.82
CA THR A 12 -5.99 -19.16 8.45
C THR A 12 -6.96 -18.45 7.51
N LEU A 13 -7.76 -17.49 8.01
CA LEU A 13 -8.66 -16.67 7.19
C LEU A 13 -7.96 -15.41 6.65
N ASP A 14 -7.04 -14.83 7.41
CA ASP A 14 -6.33 -13.58 7.09
C ASP A 14 -4.87 -13.80 6.69
N SER A 15 -4.32 -15.00 6.92
CA SER A 15 -2.95 -15.33 6.53
C SER A 15 -2.85 -16.71 5.86
N PRO A 16 -2.12 -16.85 4.74
CA PRO A 16 -1.89 -18.14 4.11
C PRO A 16 -1.06 -19.05 5.03
N VAL A 17 -1.43 -20.34 5.12
CA VAL A 17 -0.74 -21.33 5.95
C VAL A 17 0.71 -21.54 5.51
N VAL A 18 0.95 -21.54 4.19
CA VAL A 18 2.28 -21.71 3.60
C VAL A 18 2.46 -20.78 2.41
N VAL A 19 3.60 -20.10 2.33
CA VAL A 19 4.05 -19.34 1.15
C VAL A 19 5.37 -19.94 0.68
N HIS A 20 5.38 -20.52 -0.51
CA HIS A 20 6.61 -21.02 -1.13
C HIS A 20 7.19 -19.92 -2.03
N VAL A 21 8.43 -19.54 -1.78
CA VAL A 21 9.12 -18.56 -2.61
C VAL A 21 9.67 -19.23 -3.87
N GLY A 22 9.40 -18.63 -5.03
CA GLY A 22 10.05 -18.97 -6.30
C GLY A 22 11.44 -18.35 -6.39
N GLN A 23 12.01 -18.37 -7.60
CA GLN A 23 13.28 -17.69 -7.86
C GLN A 23 13.05 -16.18 -8.00
N PRO A 24 13.70 -15.33 -7.17
CA PRO A 24 13.56 -13.89 -7.26
C PRO A 24 14.31 -13.33 -8.48
N GLU A 25 13.74 -12.28 -9.08
CA GLU A 25 14.31 -11.57 -10.22
C GLU A 25 14.33 -10.06 -9.95
N HIS A 26 15.42 -9.40 -10.35
CA HIS A 26 15.52 -7.94 -10.27
C HIS A 26 14.76 -7.32 -11.44
N VAL A 27 13.94 -6.32 -11.12
CA VAL A 27 13.19 -5.55 -12.12
C VAL A 27 13.80 -4.17 -12.30
N ASP A 28 13.79 -3.68 -13.54
CA ASP A 28 14.25 -2.34 -13.85
C ASP A 28 13.27 -1.27 -13.34
N ARG A 29 13.79 -0.05 -13.23
CA ARG A 29 13.02 1.13 -12.77
C ARG A 29 11.72 1.33 -13.55
N ASP A 30 11.75 1.20 -14.87
CA ASP A 30 10.58 1.40 -15.73
C ASP A 30 9.50 0.32 -15.49
N GLN A 31 9.91 -0.90 -15.19
CA GLN A 31 9.01 -2.00 -14.87
C GLN A 31 8.33 -1.75 -13.51
N VAL A 32 9.07 -1.27 -12.52
CA VAL A 32 8.53 -0.86 -11.22
C VAL A 32 7.51 0.26 -11.38
N LEU A 33 7.82 1.29 -12.17
CA LEU A 33 6.89 2.41 -12.41
C LEU A 33 5.60 1.94 -13.08
N LYS A 34 5.70 1.10 -14.11
CA LYS A 34 4.53 0.54 -14.81
C LYS A 34 3.68 -0.32 -13.87
N PHE A 35 4.31 -1.13 -13.03
CA PHE A 35 3.63 -1.94 -12.02
C PHE A 35 2.88 -1.06 -11.02
N LEU A 36 3.56 -0.07 -10.42
CA LEU A 36 2.96 0.81 -9.42
C LEU A 36 1.78 1.60 -9.99
N ASP A 37 1.90 2.10 -11.22
CA ASP A 37 0.81 2.83 -11.89
C ASP A 37 -0.44 1.97 -12.08
N THR A 38 -0.26 0.74 -12.59
CA THR A 38 -1.36 -0.21 -12.81
C THR A 38 -1.98 -0.65 -11.48
N PHE A 39 -1.14 -1.02 -10.50
CA PHE A 39 -1.59 -1.56 -9.24
C PHE A 39 -2.35 -0.53 -8.39
N VAL A 40 -1.84 0.70 -8.32
CA VAL A 40 -2.52 1.79 -7.59
C VAL A 40 -3.87 2.09 -8.24
N ALA A 41 -3.92 2.25 -9.56
CA ALA A 41 -5.17 2.51 -10.28
C ALA A 41 -6.23 1.40 -10.05
N ASP A 42 -5.83 0.14 -10.14
CA ASP A 42 -6.74 -1.01 -9.92
C ASP A 42 -7.30 -1.04 -8.50
N LYS A 43 -6.44 -0.84 -7.49
CA LYS A 43 -6.88 -0.86 -6.08
C LYS A 43 -7.70 0.36 -5.69
N GLU A 44 -7.43 1.53 -6.28
CA GLU A 44 -8.27 2.71 -6.09
C GLU A 44 -9.65 2.53 -6.73
N ALA A 45 -9.73 1.94 -7.92
CA ALA A 45 -11.00 1.59 -8.52
C ALA A 45 -11.79 0.62 -7.63
N GLN A 46 -11.12 -0.39 -7.06
CA GLN A 46 -11.74 -1.36 -6.15
C GLN A 46 -12.31 -0.70 -4.88
N LEU A 47 -11.61 0.31 -4.31
CA LEU A 47 -12.07 1.09 -3.17
C LEU A 47 -13.34 1.90 -3.47
N THR A 48 -13.48 2.45 -4.69
CA THR A 48 -14.66 3.26 -5.05
C THR A 48 -15.96 2.46 -5.18
N VAL A 49 -15.87 1.14 -5.37
CA VAL A 49 -17.04 0.26 -5.58
C VAL A 49 -17.65 -0.24 -4.26
N GLY A 50 -17.09 0.13 -3.10
CA GLY A 50 -17.71 -0.08 -1.79
C GLY A 50 -17.55 -1.49 -1.23
N ALA A 51 -16.30 -1.97 -1.13
CA ALA A 51 -15.96 -3.23 -0.48
C ALA A 51 -15.37 -2.96 0.92
N ASP A 52 -16.07 -3.36 1.99
CA ASP A 52 -15.56 -3.47 3.37
C ASP A 52 -14.73 -2.30 3.94
N ALA A 53 -15.42 -1.38 4.62
CA ALA A 53 -14.88 -0.16 5.23
C ALA A 53 -13.67 -0.31 6.19
N ASP A 54 -13.39 -1.50 6.72
CA ASP A 54 -12.25 -1.76 7.63
C ASP A 54 -10.97 -2.17 6.85
N ALA A 55 -11.13 -2.91 5.74
CA ALA A 55 -10.03 -3.19 4.80
C ALA A 55 -9.59 -1.90 4.08
N ASP A 56 -10.54 -0.99 3.86
CA ASP A 56 -10.33 0.28 3.18
C ASP A 56 -9.30 1.17 3.90
N VAL A 57 -9.26 1.21 5.23
CA VAL A 57 -8.35 2.09 5.98
C VAL A 57 -6.90 1.62 5.83
N HIS A 58 -6.65 0.32 5.99
CA HIS A 58 -5.31 -0.23 5.84
C HIS A 58 -4.82 -0.14 4.39
N LEU A 59 -5.67 -0.47 3.41
CA LEU A 59 -5.33 -0.38 2.00
C LEU A 59 -5.08 1.07 1.57
N THR A 60 -5.92 2.03 1.96
CA THR A 60 -5.73 3.47 1.65
C THR A 60 -4.42 4.01 2.21
N SER A 61 -4.06 3.61 3.44
CA SER A 61 -2.78 4.00 4.05
C SER A 61 -1.57 3.41 3.29
N ALA A 62 -1.69 2.16 2.82
CA ALA A 62 -0.66 1.51 2.01
C ALA A 62 -0.54 2.18 0.64
N LEU A 63 -1.65 2.45 -0.06
CA LEU A 63 -1.64 3.15 -1.35
C LEU A 63 -0.98 4.53 -1.25
N SER A 64 -1.22 5.25 -0.15
CA SER A 64 -0.55 6.53 0.12
C SER A 64 0.97 6.38 0.24
N GLN A 65 1.45 5.26 0.82
CA GLN A 65 2.89 4.95 0.87
C GLN A 65 3.43 4.56 -0.51
N LEU A 66 2.70 3.73 -1.27
CA LEU A 66 3.10 3.36 -2.64
C LEU A 66 3.21 4.57 -3.57
N LYS A 67 2.30 5.54 -3.49
CA LYS A 67 2.37 6.78 -4.27
C LYS A 67 3.63 7.60 -3.98
N ARG A 68 4.11 7.58 -2.74
CA ARG A 68 5.39 8.24 -2.38
C ARG A 68 6.57 7.52 -3.02
N ILE A 69 6.58 6.20 -3.01
CA ILE A 69 7.61 5.36 -3.64
C ILE A 69 7.60 5.55 -5.17
N GLN A 70 6.43 5.49 -5.81
CA GLN A 70 6.29 5.73 -7.25
C GLN A 70 6.91 7.06 -7.66
N ARG A 71 6.68 8.10 -6.87
CA ARG A 71 7.23 9.42 -7.13
C ARG A 71 8.75 9.50 -6.89
N ASP A 72 9.26 8.85 -5.85
CA ASP A 72 10.71 8.72 -5.66
C ASP A 72 11.38 8.03 -6.86
N CYS A 73 10.74 6.96 -7.37
CA CYS A 73 11.10 6.33 -8.63
C CYS A 73 10.91 7.23 -9.86
N GLN A 74 10.30 8.41 -9.76
CA GLN A 74 10.25 9.44 -10.82
C GLN A 74 11.29 10.55 -10.59
N GLY A 75 12.01 10.54 -9.46
CA GLY A 75 13.00 11.57 -9.12
C GLY A 75 12.40 12.87 -8.59
N LEU A 76 11.13 12.84 -8.18
CA LEU A 76 10.41 14.00 -7.64
C LEU A 76 10.44 13.96 -6.09
N PRO A 77 10.68 15.09 -5.41
CA PRO A 77 10.76 15.13 -3.95
C PRO A 77 9.40 14.76 -3.31
N PRO A 78 9.41 14.20 -2.08
CA PRO A 78 8.19 13.96 -1.34
C PRO A 78 7.45 15.27 -1.04
N THR A 79 6.26 15.50 -1.61
CA THR A 79 5.20 16.37 -1.12
C THR A 79 4.87 15.90 0.28
N VAL A 80 5.61 16.45 1.24
CA VAL A 80 5.00 16.82 2.50
C VAL A 80 3.69 17.52 2.14
N LEU A 81 2.60 17.04 2.75
CA LEU A 81 1.25 17.57 2.58
C LEU A 81 1.33 19.10 2.57
N ASP A 82 1.05 19.72 1.43
CA ASP A 82 0.79 21.16 1.35
C ASP A 82 -0.59 21.40 1.99
N GLU A 83 -0.65 21.31 3.32
CA GLU A 83 -1.71 21.95 4.11
C GLU A 83 -1.32 23.42 4.30
N GLY A 84 -1.06 24.09 3.17
CA GLY A 84 -0.56 25.46 3.09
C GLY A 84 -1.37 26.32 2.14
N SER A 85 -2.64 25.98 1.91
CA SER A 85 -3.56 26.77 1.09
C SER A 85 -4.84 27.08 1.85
N LYS A 86 -4.77 28.05 2.78
CA LYS A 86 -5.90 28.92 3.14
C LYS A 86 -5.42 30.26 3.72
N GLN A 87 -5.54 31.27 2.85
CA GLN A 87 -5.72 32.72 3.05
C GLN A 87 -4.73 33.50 3.92
#